data_AF-A0A956CKT2-F1
#
_entry.id   AF-A0A956CKT2-F1
#
_cell.length_a   1.000
_cell.length_b   1.000
_cell.length_c   1.000
_cell.angle_alpha   90.00
_cell.angle_beta   90.00
_cell.angle_gamma   90.00
#
_symmetry.space_group_name_H-M   'P 1'
#
loop_
_entity.id
_entity.type
_entity.pdbx_description
1 polymer ?
#
loop_
_entity_poly.entity_id
_entity_poly.type
_entity_poly.pdbx_seq_one_letter_code
_entity_poly.pdbx_strand_id
1 'polypeptide(L)'
;GELEVFKHGRGGNDLRVALLGPGDWFGDMSMVDPQPRSASVRAIAPSLLLRISPDQLETTLIERDVHTYAILMRNLARELSRRLRVADGILAQMVVSVGEAYRGPSTSGR
;
A
#
# COMPACT_ATOMS: atom_id res chain seq x y z
N GLY A 1 -5.38 -13.34 -11.31
CA GLY A 1 -5.97 -12.44 -10.31
C GLY A 1 -5.28 -11.11 -10.43
N GLU A 2 -6.05 -10.05 -10.65
CA GLU A 2 -5.54 -8.69 -10.79
C GLU A 2 -6.50 -7.75 -10.06
N LEU A 3 -5.94 -6.92 -9.17
CA LEU A 3 -6.70 -5.97 -8.37
C LEU A 3 -6.12 -4.56 -8.56
N GLU A 4 -7.00 -3.58 -8.53
CA GLU A 4 -6.64 -2.18 -8.51
C GLU A 4 -6.87 -1.59 -7.12
N VAL A 5 -5.86 -0.91 -6.58
CA VAL A 5 -5.98 -0.06 -5.39
C VAL A 5 -6.18 1.38 -5.85
N PHE A 6 -7.23 2.05 -5.36
CA PHE A 6 -7.58 3.40 -5.79
C PHE A 6 -8.07 4.28 -4.63
N LYS A 7 -7.90 5.59 -4.80
CA LYS A 7 -8.43 6.64 -3.90
C LYS A 7 -9.39 7.54 -4.67
N HIS A 8 -10.50 7.88 -4.04
CA HIS A 8 -11.43 8.85 -4.62
C HIS A 8 -10.80 10.25 -4.58
N GLY A 9 -10.58 10.85 -5.74
CA GLY A 9 -10.14 12.23 -5.87
C GLY A 9 -11.26 13.23 -5.58
N ARG A 10 -10.90 14.48 -5.29
CA ARG A 10 -11.87 15.56 -4.98
C ARG A 10 -12.84 15.90 -6.12
N GLY A 11 -12.53 15.49 -7.35
CA GLY A 11 -13.35 15.74 -8.54
C GLY A 11 -14.16 14.53 -9.03
N GLY A 12 -14.30 13.47 -8.24
CA GLY A 12 -15.02 12.25 -8.64
C GLY A 12 -14.20 11.27 -9.49
N ASN A 13 -12.96 11.61 -9.81
CA ASN A 13 -12.03 10.71 -10.50
C ASN A 13 -11.30 9.82 -9.51
N ASP A 14 -11.30 8.52 -9.76
CA ASP A 14 -10.48 7.56 -9.02
C ASP A 14 -9.01 7.71 -9.42
N LEU A 15 -8.16 7.96 -8.42
CA LEU A 15 -6.72 7.91 -8.59
C LEU A 15 -6.22 6.49 -8.29
N ARG A 16 -5.72 5.81 -9.31
CA ARG A 16 -5.04 4.53 -9.13
C ARG A 16 -3.75 4.72 -8.33
N VAL A 17 -3.65 3.99 -7.23
CA VAL A 17 -2.50 4.00 -6.31
C VAL A 17 -1.56 2.84 -6.61
N ALA A 18 -2.11 1.66 -6.90
CA ALA A 18 -1.33 0.46 -7.19
C ALA A 18 -2.14 -0.56 -8.00
N LEU A 19 -1.41 -1.47 -8.66
CA LEU A 19 -1.94 -2.73 -9.18
C LEU A 19 -1.36 -3.87 -8.35
N LEU A 20 -2.20 -4.85 -8.01
CA LEU A 20 -1.84 -6.02 -7.23
C LEU A 20 -2.06 -7.29 -8.06
N GLY A 21 -1.10 -8.19 -7.99
CA GLY A 21 -1.12 -9.49 -8.64
C GLY A 21 -1.18 -10.65 -7.64
N PRO A 22 -1.03 -11.89 -8.14
CA PRO A 22 -0.96 -13.07 -7.29
C PRO A 22 0.18 -12.97 -6.27
N GLY A 23 -0.13 -13.27 -5.00
CA GLY A 23 0.84 -13.22 -3.90
C GLY A 23 0.92 -11.87 -3.18
N ASP A 24 0.34 -10.81 -3.75
CA ASP A 24 0.27 -9.51 -3.08
C ASP A 24 -0.77 -9.49 -1.95
N TRP A 25 -0.46 -8.69 -0.93
CA TRP A 25 -1.29 -8.53 0.27
C TRP A 25 -1.98 -7.16 0.24
N PHE A 26 -3.17 -7.03 0.82
CA PHE A 26 -3.81 -5.73 1.01
C PHE A 26 -4.78 -5.76 2.19
N GLY A 27 -5.14 -4.59 2.71
CA GLY A 27 -5.92 -4.48 3.94
C GLY A 27 -5.09 -4.78 5.20
N ASP A 28 -3.79 -4.95 5.04
CA ASP A 28 -2.77 -5.19 6.05
C ASP A 28 -2.67 -4.04 7.07
N MET A 29 -2.80 -2.80 6.61
CA MET A 29 -2.74 -1.62 7.49
C MET A 29 -3.77 -1.71 8.62
N SER A 30 -5.03 -2.03 8.31
CA SER A 30 -6.08 -2.13 9.34
C SER A 30 -5.91 -3.30 10.30
N MET A 31 -5.06 -4.29 9.95
CA MET A 31 -4.73 -5.40 10.85
C MET A 31 -3.65 -4.99 11.85
N VAL A 32 -2.78 -4.04 11.50
CA VAL A 32 -1.67 -3.57 12.35
C VAL A 32 -2.06 -2.33 13.15
N ASP A 33 -2.76 -1.40 12.51
CA ASP A 33 -3.26 -0.16 13.08
C ASP A 33 -4.74 0.02 12.69
N PRO A 34 -5.69 -0.18 13.62
CA PRO A 34 -7.12 -0.16 13.33
C PRO A 34 -7.64 1.26 13.08
N GLN A 35 -7.31 1.78 11.90
CA GLN A 35 -7.78 3.04 11.33
C GLN A 35 -8.73 2.80 10.14
N PRO A 36 -9.51 3.81 9.71
CA PRO A 36 -10.30 3.73 8.49
C PRO A 36 -9.47 3.28 7.28
N ARG A 37 -10.13 2.63 6.31
CA ARG A 37 -9.47 2.13 5.10
C ARG A 37 -8.69 3.24 4.40
N SER A 38 -7.41 3.01 4.14
CA SER A 38 -6.52 3.98 3.49
C SER A 38 -6.79 4.14 1.99
N ALA A 39 -7.41 3.15 1.35
CA ALA A 39 -7.80 3.13 -0.05
C ALA A 39 -8.89 2.07 -0.29
N SER A 40 -9.58 2.17 -1.43
CA SER A 40 -10.47 1.14 -1.94
C SER A 40 -9.71 0.16 -2.82
N VAL A 41 -10.22 -1.06 -2.93
CA VAL A 41 -9.67 -2.11 -3.81
C VAL A 41 -10.80 -2.71 -4.63
N ARG A 42 -10.59 -2.89 -5.94
CA ARG A 42 -11.52 -3.62 -6.81
C ARG A 42 -10.79 -4.66 -7.66
N ALA A 43 -11.46 -5.78 -7.92
CA ALA A 43 -10.97 -6.76 -8.87
C ALA A 43 -11.20 -6.27 -10.30
N ILE A 44 -10.15 -6.32 -11.12
CA ILE A 44 -10.20 -5.97 -12.55
C ILE A 44 -10.03 -7.20 -13.46
N ALA A 45 -9.72 -8.35 -12.86
CA ALA A 45 -9.77 -9.66 -13.49
C ALA A 45 -10.28 -10.72 -12.48
N PRO A 46 -10.75 -11.90 -12.94
CA PRO A 46 -11.08 -13.01 -12.06
C PRO A 46 -9.97 -13.29 -11.05
N SER A 47 -10.34 -13.26 -9.77
CA SER A 47 -9.39 -13.28 -8.65
C SER A 47 -9.90 -14.18 -7.54
N LEU A 48 -9.04 -15.07 -7.05
CA LEU A 48 -9.25 -15.87 -5.86
C LEU A 48 -8.47 -15.24 -4.71
N LEU A 49 -9.15 -14.99 -3.59
CA LEU A 49 -8.57 -14.27 -2.45
C LEU A 49 -8.69 -15.11 -1.18
N LEU A 50 -7.63 -15.10 -0.37
CA LEU A 50 -7.67 -15.56 1.00
C LEU A 50 -7.98 -14.37 1.91
N ARG A 51 -9.04 -14.46 2.69
CA ARG A 51 -9.40 -13.45 3.69
C ARG A 51 -9.01 -13.93 5.08
N ILE A 52 -8.31 -13.07 5.81
CA ILE A 52 -8.04 -13.22 7.24
C ILE A 52 -8.79 -12.10 7.96
N SER A 53 -9.73 -12.44 8.85
CA SER A 53 -10.39 -11.44 9.70
C SER A 53 -9.52 -11.10 10.92
N PRO A 54 -9.68 -9.90 11.52
CA PRO A 54 -9.03 -9.56 12.78
C PRO A 54 -9.29 -10.60 13.88
N ASP A 55 -10.52 -11.09 13.99
CA ASP A 55 -10.88 -12.10 15.00
C ASP A 55 -10.15 -13.44 14.79
N GLN A 56 -9.94 -13.85 13.53
CA GLN A 56 -9.15 -15.04 13.20
C GLN A 56 -7.67 -14.85 13.59
N LEU A 57 -7.16 -13.64 13.45
CA LEU A 57 -5.81 -13.30 13.86
C LEU A 57 -5.65 -13.38 15.38
N GLU A 58 -6.52 -12.70 16.12
CA GLU A 58 -6.43 -12.58 17.57
C GLU A 58 -6.74 -13.89 18.30
N THR A 59 -7.87 -14.53 18.00
CA THR A 59 -8.33 -15.69 18.79
C THR A 59 -7.74 -17.01 18.29
N THR A 60 -7.49 -17.16 16.99
CA THR A 60 -7.06 -18.45 16.45
C THR A 60 -5.54 -18.57 16.39
N LEU A 61 -4.86 -17.56 15.86
CA LEU A 61 -3.42 -17.68 15.60
C LEU A 61 -2.57 -17.36 16.84
N ILE A 62 -2.92 -16.34 17.62
CA ILE A 62 -2.14 -16.01 18.83
C ILE A 62 -2.26 -17.13 19.88
N GLU A 63 -3.46 -17.67 20.09
CA GLU A 63 -3.68 -18.64 21.17
C GLU A 63 -3.31 -20.08 20.78
N ARG A 64 -3.46 -20.47 19.50
CA ARG A 64 -3.32 -21.86 19.06
C ARG A 64 -2.07 -22.15 18.25
N ASP A 65 -1.53 -21.17 17.54
CA ASP A 65 -0.37 -21.36 16.66
C ASP A 65 0.46 -20.08 16.49
N VAL A 66 1.23 -19.79 17.55
CA VAL A 66 2.18 -18.66 17.59
C VAL A 66 3.19 -18.69 16.44
N HIS A 67 3.54 -19.87 15.93
CA HIS A 67 4.51 -19.97 14.84
C HIS A 67 3.93 -19.40 13.54
N THR A 68 2.71 -19.81 13.20
CA THR A 68 1.98 -19.26 12.05
C THR A 68 1.71 -17.76 12.22
N TYR A 69 1.33 -17.32 13.42
CA TYR A 69 1.19 -15.90 13.73
C TYR A 69 2.49 -15.12 13.46
N ALA A 70 3.64 -15.61 13.95
CA ALA A 70 4.93 -14.95 13.77
C ALA A 70 5.34 -14.86 12.29
N ILE A 71 5.09 -15.90 11.49
CA ILE A 71 5.33 -15.87 10.04
C ILE A 71 4.44 -14.82 9.39
N LEU A 72 3.16 -14.77 9.75
CA LEU A 72 2.22 -13.81 9.21
C LEU A 72 2.64 -12.37 9.51
N MET A 73 2.94 -12.07 10.78
CA MET A 73 3.38 -10.75 11.21
C MET A 73 4.70 -10.33 10.55
N ARG A 74 5.64 -11.27 10.36
CA ARG A 74 6.88 -11.01 9.61
C ARG A 74 6.58 -10.65 8.15
N ASN A 75 5.64 -11.32 7.50
CA ASN A 75 5.27 -11.03 6.12
C ASN A 75 4.55 -9.68 5.99
N LEU A 76 3.63 -9.36 6.91
CA LEU A 76 2.97 -8.05 6.98
C LEU A 76 3.98 -6.92 7.18
N ALA A 77 4.92 -7.08 8.12
CA ALA A 77 5.97 -6.08 8.37
C ALA A 77 6.87 -5.86 7.15
N ARG A 78 7.23 -6.93 6.43
CA ARG A 78 8.03 -6.84 5.19
C ARG A 78 7.28 -6.09 4.10
N GLU A 79 6.00 -6.35 3.90
CA GLU A 79 5.20 -5.68 2.89
C GLU A 79 4.97 -4.20 3.21
N LEU A 80 4.62 -3.87 4.45
CA LEU A 80 4.52 -2.48 4.90
C LEU A 80 5.84 -1.73 4.69
N SER A 81 6.97 -2.35 5.05
CA SER A 81 8.30 -1.76 4.84
C SER A 81 8.61 -1.57 3.34
N ARG A 82 8.19 -2.50 2.48
CA ARG A 82 8.37 -2.37 1.02
C ARG A 82 7.55 -1.19 0.49
N ARG A 83 6.28 -1.07 0.90
CA ARG A 83 5.40 0.04 0.51
C ARG A 83 5.93 1.38 0.96
N LEU A 84 6.42 1.47 2.20
CA LEU A 84 7.02 2.69 2.74
C LEU A 84 8.23 3.12 1.89
N ARG A 85 9.17 2.20 1.60
CA ARG A 85 10.33 2.50 0.74
C ARG A 85 9.93 2.99 -0.66
N VAL A 86 8.89 2.40 -1.24
CA VAL A 86 8.37 2.85 -2.55
C VAL A 86 7.76 4.25 -2.43
N ALA A 87 6.96 4.50 -1.40
CA ALA A 87 6.37 5.82 -1.16
C ALA A 87 7.44 6.89 -0.92
N ASP A 88 8.46 6.59 -0.11
CA ASP A 88 9.61 7.49 0.13
C ASP A 88 10.33 7.82 -1.17
N GLY A 89 10.56 6.83 -2.04
CA GLY A 89 11.17 7.02 -3.36
C GLY A 89 10.32 7.93 -4.26
N ILE A 90 9.00 7.75 -4.27
CA ILE A 90 8.07 8.59 -5.03
C ILE A 90 8.10 10.04 -4.51
N LEU A 91 8.07 10.22 -3.19
CA LEU A 91 8.14 11.55 -2.56
C LEU A 91 9.47 12.24 -2.88
N ALA A 92 10.59 11.51 -2.81
CA ALA A 92 11.90 12.05 -3.17
C ALA A 92 11.94 12.54 -4.63
N GLN A 93 11.38 11.75 -5.57
CA GLN A 93 11.28 12.16 -6.98
C GLN A 93 10.40 13.39 -7.15
N MET A 94 9.24 13.45 -6.49
CA MET A 94 8.37 14.62 -6.54
C MET A 94 9.08 15.88 -6.03
N VAL A 95 9.80 15.79 -4.90
CA VAL A 95 10.54 16.92 -4.34
C VAL A 95 11.60 17.43 -5.32
N VAL A 96 12.34 16.52 -5.96
CA VAL A 96 13.33 16.89 -7.00
C VAL A 96 12.65 17.56 -8.19
N SER A 97 11.59 16.98 -8.75
CA SER A 97 10.88 17.55 -9.89
C SER A 97 10.26 18.92 -9.59
N VAL A 98 9.73 19.12 -8.37
CA VAL A 98 9.22 20.42 -7.93
C VAL A 98 10.38 21.42 -7.81
N GLY A 99 11.51 21.03 -7.21
CA GLY A 99 12.70 21.88 -7.10
C GLY A 99 13.28 22.29 -8.46
N GLU A 100 13.28 21.39 -9.45
CA GLU A 100 13.70 21.68 -10.83
C GLU A 100 12.73 22.62 -11.54
N ALA A 101 11.41 22.45 -11.36
CA ALA A 101 10.41 23.34 -11.92
C ALA A 101 10.49 24.78 -11.37
N TYR A 102 10.99 24.95 -10.14
CA TYR A 102 11.21 26.27 -9.53
C TYR A 102 12.61 26.87 -9.80
N ARG A 103 13.61 26.05 -10.19
CA ARG A 103 14.85 26.56 -10.82
C ARG A 103 14.54 26.92 -12.28
N GLY A 104 13.91 28.07 -12.48
CA GLY A 104 13.78 28.69 -13.81
C GLY A 104 15.15 28.75 -14.52
N PRO A 105 15.18 28.85 -15.87
CA PRO A 105 16.42 28.79 -16.64
C PRO A 105 17.37 29.87 -16.12
N SER A 106 18.55 29.46 -15.64
CA SER A 106 19.58 30.41 -15.24
C SER A 106 19.91 31.26 -16.46
N THR A 107 19.46 32.51 -16.47
CA THR A 107 19.97 33.53 -17.36
C THR A 107 21.43 33.77 -17.00
N SER A 108 22.33 32.96 -17.55
CA SER A 108 23.74 33.32 -17.68
C SER A 108 23.81 34.33 -18.82
N GLY A 109 23.59 35.59 -18.44
CA GLY A 109 23.84 36.75 -19.29
C GLY A 109 25.20 37.32 -18.96
N ARG A 110 26.10 37.22 -19.95
CA ARG A 110 27.33 37.99 -20.19
C ARG A 110 28.48 37.90 -19.19
#